data_AF-A0A559M1W1-F1
#
_entry.id   AF-A0A559M1W1-F1
#
_cell.length_a   1.000
_cell.length_b   1.000
_cell.length_c   1.000
_cell.angle_alpha   90.00
_cell.angle_beta   90.00
_cell.angle_gamma   90.00
#
_symmetry.space_group_name_H-M   'P 1'
#
loop_
_entity.id
_entity.type
_entity.pdbx_description
1 polymer ?
#
loop_
_entity_poly.entity_id
_entity_poly.type
_entity_poly.pdbx_seq_one_letter_code
_entity_poly.pdbx_strand_id
1 'polypeptide(L)'
;MVPALAEGALGAGGSFADTSRDQPDAFQTLVAELSRLLGPSSGIDSADVNVKELKKLMEDYVSCEKEWTKYAFSDFSRGYTRNLVDKGNGKSNLLILVWSPGKGSPIHDHANAHCLMKVLKGSLKESRYSIPADAVRETAMAPRCL
;
A
#
# COMPACT_ATOMS: atom_id res chain seq x y z
N MET A 1 41.52 36.46 59.74
CA MET A 1 42.60 35.50 59.43
C MET A 1 41.97 34.43 58.54
N VAL A 2 42.59 34.14 57.38
CA VAL A 2 42.20 33.09 56.39
C VAL A 2 40.80 33.21 55.70
N PRO A 3 40.62 32.62 54.48
CA PRO A 3 39.80 33.20 53.39
C PRO A 3 38.61 32.25 53.00
N ALA A 4 38.04 32.10 51.78
CA ALA A 4 38.45 32.44 50.40
C ALA A 4 37.29 32.45 49.38
N LEU A 5 37.62 32.71 48.11
CA LEU A 5 36.77 32.54 46.92
C LEU A 5 36.77 31.08 46.41
N ALA A 6 35.70 30.64 45.74
CA ALA A 6 35.76 29.72 44.60
C ALA A 6 34.44 29.75 43.80
N GLU A 7 34.52 29.58 42.48
CA GLU A 7 33.39 29.57 41.55
C GLU A 7 32.73 28.18 41.43
N GLY A 8 31.46 28.16 41.02
CA GLY A 8 30.73 26.94 40.64
C GLY A 8 30.16 27.08 39.24
N ALA A 9 30.81 26.47 38.25
CA ALA A 9 30.43 26.54 36.85
C ALA A 9 29.61 25.32 36.39
N LEU A 10 29.00 25.45 35.20
CA LEU A 10 28.47 24.38 34.34
C LEU A 10 27.18 23.68 34.77
N GLY A 11 26.17 23.78 33.91
CA GLY A 11 24.88 23.10 34.04
C GLY A 11 23.97 23.33 32.83
N ALA A 12 24.53 23.46 31.63
CA ALA A 12 23.76 23.62 30.41
C ALA A 12 23.01 22.32 30.09
N GLY A 13 21.77 22.22 30.57
CA GLY A 13 20.83 21.14 30.27
C GLY A 13 20.39 21.18 28.81
N GLY A 14 21.30 20.91 27.88
CA GLY A 14 21.00 20.67 26.49
C GLY A 14 20.16 19.41 26.37
N SER A 15 18.84 19.59 26.25
CA SER A 15 17.95 18.51 25.85
C SER A 15 18.33 18.08 24.43
N PHE A 16 19.06 16.98 24.33
CA PHE A 16 19.30 16.31 23.05
C PHE A 16 17.97 15.74 22.56
N ALA A 17 17.24 16.56 21.80
CA ALA A 17 16.05 16.11 21.10
C ALA A 17 16.44 14.95 20.19
N ASP A 18 15.83 13.80 20.44
CA ASP A 18 16.00 12.56 19.68
C ASP A 18 15.43 12.74 18.26
N THR A 19 16.26 13.26 17.34
CA THR A 19 15.90 13.51 15.93
C THR A 19 15.84 12.24 15.07
N SER A 20 15.93 11.04 15.67
CA SER A 20 16.00 9.77 14.93
C SER A 20 14.65 9.20 14.45
N ARG A 21 13.52 9.84 14.79
CA ARG A 21 12.18 9.22 14.70
C ARG A 21 11.33 9.53 13.46
N ASP A 22 11.76 10.45 12.61
CA ASP A 22 10.87 11.12 11.65
C ASP A 22 11.23 10.84 10.17
N GLN A 23 11.87 9.70 9.88
CA GLN A 23 12.04 9.22 8.51
C GLN A 23 11.07 8.07 8.22
N PRO A 24 10.27 8.14 7.14
CA PRO A 24 9.36 7.07 6.78
C PRO A 24 10.13 5.80 6.42
N ASP A 25 9.58 4.64 6.80
CA ASP A 25 10.10 3.35 6.36
C ASP A 25 9.93 3.16 4.83
N ALA A 26 10.58 2.14 4.25
CA ALA A 26 10.58 1.96 2.80
C ALA A 26 9.19 1.65 2.24
N PHE A 27 8.32 1.02 3.04
CA PHE A 27 6.91 0.82 2.69
C PHE A 27 6.13 2.13 2.70
N GLN A 28 6.24 2.97 3.72
CA GLN A 28 5.58 4.28 3.73
C GLN A 28 6.08 5.18 2.60
N THR A 29 7.36 5.10 2.26
CA THR A 29 7.95 5.79 1.09
C THR A 29 7.30 5.30 -0.21
N LEU A 30 7.12 3.99 -0.39
CA LEU A 30 6.36 3.43 -1.52
C LEU A 30 4.91 3.94 -1.56
N VAL A 31 4.20 3.97 -0.42
CA VAL A 31 2.82 4.49 -0.35
C VAL A 31 2.77 5.95 -0.81
N ALA A 32 3.67 6.80 -0.31
CA ALA A 32 3.75 8.20 -0.67
C ALA A 32 4.04 8.41 -2.16
N GLU A 33 4.99 7.66 -2.74
CA GLU A 33 5.34 7.76 -4.16
C GLU A 33 4.23 7.24 -5.09
N LEU A 34 3.50 6.18 -4.72
CA LEU A 34 2.32 5.72 -5.45
C LEU A 34 1.23 6.80 -5.47
N SER A 35 0.93 7.41 -4.33
CA SER A 35 -0.05 8.50 -4.24
C SER A 35 0.42 9.76 -4.98
N ARG A 36 1.72 10.04 -5.01
CA ARG A 36 2.31 11.14 -5.79
C ARG A 36 2.12 10.93 -7.30
N LEU A 37 2.34 9.72 -7.81
CA LEU A 37 2.17 9.41 -9.24
C LEU A 37 0.71 9.30 -9.69
N LEU A 38 -0.20 8.90 -8.80
CA LEU A 38 -1.64 8.91 -9.06
C LEU A 38 -2.27 10.31 -8.92
N GLY A 39 -1.56 11.27 -8.32
CA GLY A 39 -1.99 12.66 -8.20
C GLY A 39 -3.31 12.83 -7.43
N PRO A 40 -3.93 14.02 -7.48
CA PRO A 40 -5.11 14.35 -6.69
C PRO A 40 -6.42 13.76 -7.24
N SER A 41 -6.43 13.20 -8.45
CA SER A 41 -7.69 12.82 -9.12
C SER A 41 -7.59 11.70 -10.16
N SER A 42 -6.41 11.09 -10.37
CA SER A 42 -6.20 10.16 -11.50
C SER A 42 -6.29 8.70 -11.04
N GLY A 43 -6.96 7.87 -11.85
CA GLY A 43 -7.00 6.43 -11.70
C GLY A 43 -5.80 5.75 -12.38
N ILE A 44 -5.57 4.47 -12.09
CA ILE A 44 -4.50 3.68 -12.73
C ILE A 44 -4.68 3.57 -14.27
N ASP A 45 -5.90 3.81 -14.75
CA ASP A 45 -6.32 3.82 -16.15
C ASP A 45 -6.31 5.20 -16.82
N SER A 46 -6.03 6.26 -16.07
CA SER A 46 -6.06 7.64 -16.59
C SER A 46 -4.87 7.90 -17.53
N ALA A 47 -5.10 8.69 -18.59
CA ALA A 47 -4.13 8.88 -19.68
C ALA A 47 -2.84 9.62 -19.25
N ASP A 48 -2.89 10.34 -18.13
CA ASP A 48 -1.78 11.03 -17.47
C ASP A 48 -0.95 10.11 -16.55
N VAL A 49 -1.41 8.89 -16.26
CA VAL A 49 -0.76 7.98 -15.32
C VAL A 49 0.16 6.98 -16.02
N ASN A 50 1.44 7.04 -15.69
CA ASN A 50 2.46 6.13 -16.21
C ASN A 50 2.42 4.76 -15.49
N VAL A 51 1.60 3.84 -15.99
CA VAL A 51 1.47 2.48 -15.43
C VAL A 51 2.79 1.70 -15.35
N LYS A 52 3.78 2.01 -16.22
CA LYS A 52 5.11 1.37 -16.15
C LYS A 52 5.90 1.84 -14.92
N GLU A 53 5.74 3.10 -14.53
CA GLU A 53 6.41 3.70 -13.37
C GLU A 53 5.78 3.23 -12.06
N LEU A 54 4.44 3.15 -12.00
CA LEU A 54 3.73 2.50 -10.88
C LEU A 54 4.20 1.05 -10.68
N LYS A 55 4.31 0.27 -11.76
CA LYS A 55 4.86 -1.10 -11.71
C LYS A 55 6.29 -1.10 -11.21
N LYS A 56 7.15 -0.21 -11.72
CA LYS A 56 8.54 -0.11 -11.30
C LYS A 56 8.69 0.22 -9.81
N LEU A 57 7.92 1.18 -9.27
CA LEU A 57 7.89 1.46 -7.83
C LEU A 57 7.53 0.21 -7.01
N MET A 58 6.48 -0.50 -7.43
CA MET A 58 6.10 -1.75 -6.78
C MET A 58 7.19 -2.82 -6.90
N GLU A 59 7.84 -2.97 -8.05
CA GLU A 59 8.92 -3.95 -8.27
C GLU A 59 10.15 -3.64 -7.40
N ASP A 60 10.64 -2.40 -7.45
CA ASP A 60 11.86 -1.92 -6.76
C ASP A 60 11.78 -2.01 -5.23
N TYR A 61 10.58 -1.93 -4.63
CA TYR A 61 10.40 -2.08 -3.19
C TYR A 61 10.78 -3.49 -2.71
N VAL A 62 11.87 -3.61 -1.96
CA VAL A 62 12.29 -4.84 -1.28
C VAL A 62 11.46 -5.01 -0.01
N SER A 63 10.65 -6.07 0.05
CA SER A 63 9.66 -6.21 1.13
C SER A 63 10.28 -6.53 2.49
N CYS A 64 9.88 -5.77 3.52
CA CYS A 64 10.26 -6.00 4.92
C CYS A 64 9.01 -6.15 5.80
N GLU A 65 8.82 -7.33 6.42
CA GLU A 65 7.59 -7.65 7.15
C GLU A 65 7.24 -6.64 8.25
N LYS A 66 8.26 -6.05 8.89
CA LYS A 66 8.10 -5.10 10.01
C LYS A 66 7.37 -3.81 9.59
N GLU A 67 7.51 -3.41 8.33
CA GLU A 67 6.96 -2.14 7.80
C GLU A 67 5.45 -2.23 7.53
N TRP A 68 4.99 -3.41 7.08
CA TRP A 68 3.61 -3.63 6.63
C TRP A 68 2.77 -4.54 7.54
N THR A 69 3.36 -5.26 8.51
CA THR A 69 2.64 -6.15 9.45
C THR A 69 1.48 -5.45 10.17
N LYS A 70 1.57 -4.14 10.42
CA LYS A 70 0.50 -3.34 11.05
C LYS A 70 -0.82 -3.30 10.26
N TYR A 71 -0.81 -3.70 8.98
CA TYR A 71 -2.00 -3.85 8.14
C TYR A 71 -2.35 -5.33 7.85
N ALA A 72 -1.55 -6.29 8.32
CA ALA A 72 -1.65 -7.70 7.93
C ALA A 72 -2.62 -8.50 8.80
N PHE A 73 -3.86 -8.02 8.97
CA PHE A 73 -4.88 -8.73 9.74
C PHE A 73 -5.34 -9.99 9.01
N SER A 74 -5.27 -11.15 9.68
CA SER A 74 -5.62 -12.45 9.12
C SER A 74 -6.92 -13.00 9.71
N ASP A 75 -7.71 -13.69 8.90
CA ASP A 75 -8.90 -14.45 9.33
C ASP A 75 -8.97 -15.75 8.53
N PHE A 76 -8.61 -16.86 9.18
CA PHE A 76 -8.54 -18.18 8.55
C PHE A 76 -9.90 -18.83 8.28
N SER A 77 -11.01 -18.22 8.74
CA SER A 77 -12.36 -18.64 8.32
C SER A 77 -12.68 -18.25 6.87
N ARG A 78 -11.93 -17.28 6.31
CA ARG A 78 -12.11 -16.72 4.97
C ARG A 78 -11.01 -17.22 4.03
N GLY A 79 -11.22 -17.09 2.72
CA GLY A 79 -10.16 -17.36 1.73
C GLY A 79 -9.00 -16.37 1.84
N TYR A 80 -9.32 -15.10 2.10
CA TYR A 80 -8.37 -14.02 2.36
C TYR A 80 -9.07 -12.84 3.06
N THR A 81 -8.29 -11.94 3.66
CA THR A 81 -8.74 -10.62 4.15
C THR A 81 -8.34 -9.51 3.17
N ARG A 82 -9.00 -8.35 3.25
CA ARG A 82 -8.67 -7.14 2.47
C ARG A 82 -8.50 -5.99 3.44
N ASN A 83 -7.26 -5.56 3.66
CA ASN A 83 -6.91 -4.60 4.71
C ASN A 83 -6.49 -3.28 4.05
N LEU A 84 -7.17 -2.19 4.41
CA LEU A 84 -6.90 -0.88 3.85
C LEU A 84 -5.58 -0.32 4.40
N VAL A 85 -4.68 0.06 3.49
CA VAL A 85 -3.44 0.79 3.80
C VAL A 85 -3.67 2.28 3.60
N ASP A 86 -4.18 2.64 2.41
CA ASP A 86 -4.41 4.03 2.02
C ASP A 86 -5.64 4.13 1.09
N LYS A 87 -6.41 5.21 1.23
CA LYS A 87 -7.64 5.49 0.44
C LYS A 87 -7.36 6.15 -0.91
N GLY A 88 -6.08 6.41 -1.22
CA GLY A 88 -5.65 7.15 -2.38
C GLY A 88 -6.33 8.51 -2.48
N ASN A 89 -6.55 8.90 -3.73
CA ASN A 89 -7.19 10.12 -4.17
C ASN A 89 -8.71 9.96 -4.41
N GLY A 90 -9.33 8.90 -3.88
CA GLY A 90 -10.74 8.57 -4.16
C GLY A 90 -11.00 7.95 -5.55
N LYS A 91 -9.97 7.77 -6.39
CA LYS A 91 -10.00 6.96 -7.63
C LYS A 91 -9.22 5.66 -7.54
N SER A 92 -8.46 5.47 -6.48
CA SER A 92 -7.61 4.32 -6.20
C SER A 92 -7.76 3.90 -4.74
N ASN A 93 -7.34 2.67 -4.40
CA ASN A 93 -7.20 2.21 -3.02
C ASN A 93 -5.96 1.31 -2.94
N LEU A 94 -5.14 1.48 -1.91
CA LEU A 94 -4.04 0.56 -1.62
C LEU A 94 -4.46 -0.41 -0.50
N LEU A 95 -4.40 -1.71 -0.80
CA LEU A 95 -4.82 -2.78 0.09
C LEU A 95 -3.69 -3.79 0.30
N ILE A 96 -3.57 -4.35 1.51
CA ILE A 96 -2.85 -5.59 1.78
C ILE A 96 -3.86 -6.73 1.92
N LEU A 97 -3.66 -7.78 1.12
CA LEU A 97 -4.45 -9.00 1.19
C LEU A 97 -3.66 -10.08 1.92
N VAL A 98 -4.23 -10.63 2.99
CA VAL A 98 -3.64 -11.79 3.70
C VAL A 98 -4.40 -13.04 3.32
N TRP A 99 -3.72 -13.98 2.68
CA TRP A 99 -4.31 -15.20 2.14
C TRP A 99 -4.22 -16.35 3.14
N SER A 100 -5.32 -17.06 3.32
CA SER A 100 -5.35 -18.28 4.13
C SER A 100 -4.59 -19.40 3.40
N PRO A 101 -3.71 -20.18 4.07
CA PRO A 101 -2.93 -21.23 3.41
C PRO A 101 -3.80 -22.22 2.62
N GLY A 102 -3.41 -22.48 1.36
CA GLY A 102 -4.13 -23.38 0.47
C GLY A 102 -5.49 -22.87 -0.04
N LYS A 103 -5.87 -21.62 0.24
CA LYS A 103 -7.07 -20.97 -0.32
C LYS A 103 -6.72 -20.08 -1.51
N GLY A 104 -7.73 -19.76 -2.30
CA GLY A 104 -7.66 -18.82 -3.42
C GLY A 104 -8.97 -18.04 -3.56
N SER A 105 -9.02 -17.11 -4.50
CA SER A 105 -10.25 -16.39 -4.85
C SER A 105 -11.10 -17.22 -5.83
N PRO A 106 -12.42 -16.98 -5.90
CA PRO A 106 -13.20 -17.31 -7.10
C PRO A 106 -12.59 -16.66 -8.36
N ILE A 107 -12.98 -17.16 -9.53
CA ILE A 107 -12.76 -16.42 -10.79
C ILE A 107 -13.63 -15.16 -10.74
N HIS A 108 -13.03 -14.00 -10.99
CA HIS A 108 -13.69 -12.69 -10.96
C HIS A 108 -13.01 -11.75 -11.95
N ASP A 109 -13.74 -10.73 -12.40
CA ASP A 109 -13.18 -9.57 -13.07
C ASP A 109 -12.90 -8.44 -12.06
N HIS A 110 -12.47 -7.29 -12.57
CA HIS A 110 -12.25 -6.10 -11.75
C HIS A 110 -13.29 -4.99 -12.03
N ALA A 111 -14.45 -5.32 -12.61
CA ALA A 111 -15.54 -4.37 -12.93
C ALA A 111 -15.04 -3.07 -13.62
N ASN A 112 -14.21 -3.22 -14.65
CA ASN A 112 -13.57 -2.12 -15.40
C ASN A 112 -12.57 -1.24 -14.60
N ALA A 113 -12.20 -1.62 -13.37
CA ALA A 113 -11.09 -1.02 -12.64
C ALA A 113 -9.74 -1.68 -12.98
N HIS A 114 -8.67 -0.90 -12.97
CA HIS A 114 -7.31 -1.40 -13.20
C HIS A 114 -6.65 -1.81 -11.89
N CYS A 115 -5.93 -2.93 -11.89
CA CYS A 115 -5.28 -3.49 -10.70
C CYS A 115 -3.78 -3.74 -10.94
N LEU A 116 -2.97 -3.47 -9.91
CA LEU A 116 -1.57 -3.85 -9.82
C LEU A 116 -1.38 -4.65 -8.52
N MET A 117 -0.57 -5.72 -8.58
CA MET A 117 -0.33 -6.61 -7.43
C MET A 117 1.15 -6.89 -7.27
N LYS A 118 1.62 -6.88 -6.02
CA LYS A 118 2.96 -7.35 -5.61
C LYS A 118 2.81 -8.38 -4.51
N VAL A 119 3.56 -9.48 -4.59
CA VAL A 119 3.70 -10.42 -3.47
C VAL A 119 4.68 -9.84 -2.45
N LEU A 120 4.22 -9.64 -1.21
CA LEU A 120 5.07 -9.17 -0.09
C LEU A 120 5.71 -10.33 0.68
N LYS A 121 5.01 -11.48 0.77
CA LYS A 121 5.46 -12.70 1.45
C LYS A 121 4.81 -13.92 0.82
N GLY A 122 5.54 -15.04 0.77
CA GLY A 122 5.03 -16.31 0.25
C GLY A 122 4.94 -16.31 -1.28
N SER A 123 3.90 -16.97 -1.81
CA SER A 123 3.66 -17.08 -3.26
C SER A 123 2.18 -17.17 -3.57
N LEU A 124 1.79 -16.71 -4.76
CA LEU A 124 0.44 -16.84 -5.32
C LEU A 124 0.55 -17.31 -6.77
N LYS A 125 -0.45 -18.07 -7.23
CA LYS A 125 -0.60 -18.45 -8.64
C LYS A 125 -1.70 -17.61 -9.28
N GLU A 126 -1.34 -16.71 -10.17
CA GLU A 126 -2.31 -16.08 -11.08
C GLU A 126 -2.77 -17.12 -12.13
N SER A 127 -4.03 -17.10 -12.52
CA SER A 127 -4.55 -17.88 -13.65
C SER A 127 -5.54 -17.01 -14.40
N ARG A 128 -5.22 -16.68 -15.66
CA ARG A 128 -6.01 -15.78 -16.50
C ARG A 128 -6.98 -16.56 -17.37
N TYR A 129 -8.19 -16.03 -17.52
CA TYR A 129 -9.27 -16.59 -18.31
C TYR A 129 -9.77 -15.54 -19.31
N SER A 130 -10.26 -15.99 -20.46
CA SER A 130 -10.98 -15.13 -21.41
C SER A 130 -12.42 -14.90 -20.94
N ILE A 131 -12.99 -13.74 -21.28
CA ILE A 131 -14.42 -13.48 -21.08
C ILE A 131 -15.24 -14.52 -21.89
N PRO A 132 -16.26 -15.17 -21.30
CA PRO A 132 -17.12 -16.09 -22.04
C PRO A 132 -17.84 -15.41 -23.21
N ALA A 133 -17.94 -16.08 -24.35
CA ALA A 133 -18.54 -15.50 -25.56
C ALA A 133 -20.00 -15.03 -25.34
N ASP A 134 -20.75 -15.74 -24.51
CA ASP A 134 -22.15 -15.39 -24.21
C ASP A 134 -22.29 -14.15 -23.31
N ALA A 135 -21.29 -13.85 -22.46
CA ALA A 135 -21.30 -12.67 -21.59
C ALA A 135 -21.16 -11.33 -22.37
N VAL A 136 -20.66 -11.40 -23.61
CA VAL A 136 -20.57 -10.24 -24.52
C VAL A 136 -21.94 -9.84 -25.08
N ARG A 137 -22.94 -10.74 -25.04
CA ARG A 137 -24.29 -10.43 -25.53
C ARG A 137 -25.11 -9.59 -24.54
N GLU A 138 -24.85 -9.72 -23.25
CA GLU A 138 -25.63 -9.05 -22.20
C GLU A 138 -25.16 -7.61 -21.94
N THR A 139 -23.86 -7.34 -22.09
CA THR A 139 -23.29 -5.98 -22.01
C THR A 139 -23.73 -5.05 -23.15
N ALA A 140 -24.31 -5.58 -24.22
CA ALA A 140 -24.90 -4.81 -25.32
C ALA A 140 -26.38 -4.45 -25.11
N MET A 141 -27.05 -4.95 -24.05
CA MET A 141 -28.53 -4.84 -23.93
C MET A 141 -29.09 -4.51 -22.53
N ALA A 142 -28.26 -4.35 -21.50
CA ALA A 142 -28.73 -3.99 -20.16
C ALA A 142 -28.82 -2.45 -19.95
N PRO A 143 -29.99 -1.87 -19.61
CA PRO A 143 -30.07 -0.50 -19.13
C PRO A 143 -29.43 -0.41 -17.73
N ARG A 144 -28.79 0.72 -17.43
CA ARG A 144 -28.26 0.99 -16.08
C ARG A 144 -29.41 1.06 -15.08
N CYS A 145 -29.31 0.31 -13.98
CA CYS A 145 -30.11 0.60 -12.79
C CYS A 145 -29.78 2.01 -12.27
N LEU A 146 -30.81 2.66 -11.73
CA LEU A 146 -30.77 3.97 -11.07
C LEU A 146 -29.88 3.96 -9.82
#